data_AF-A0A6B3H598-F1
#
_entry.id   AF-A0A6B3H598-F1
#
_cell.length_a   1.000
_cell.length_b   1.000
_cell.length_c   1.000
_cell.angle_alpha   90.00
_cell.angle_beta   90.00
_cell.angle_gamma   90.00
#
_symmetry.space_group_name_H-M   'P 1'
#
loop_
_entity.id
_entity.type
_entity.pdbx_description
1 polymer ?
#
loop_
_entity_poly.entity_id
_entity_poly.type
_entity_poly.pdbx_seq_one_letter_code
_entity_poly.pdbx_strand_id
1 'polypeptide(L)'
;ELVLALCARRVDGLIVIPAGDDHRYLEPEIKAGIATVFVDRPAGHVDVDMVLSDSFGGAREGVAHLIAHGHRRIGFIGDQPRIHTATERLRGYHAA
;
A
#
# COMPACT_ATOMS: atom_id res chain seq x y z
N GLU A 1 15.30 -10.41 0.42
CA GLU A 1 16.76 -10.33 0.60
C GLU A 1 17.24 -8.98 1.17
N LEU A 2 16.89 -7.84 0.56
CA LEU A 2 17.37 -6.52 1.03
C LEU A 2 17.02 -6.19 2.49
N VAL A 3 15.76 -6.42 2.91
CA VAL A 3 15.32 -6.07 4.27
C VAL A 3 16.04 -6.92 5.33
N LEU A 4 16.28 -8.21 5.06
CA LEU A 4 17.03 -9.08 5.97
C LEU A 4 18.49 -8.65 6.12
N ALA A 5 19.10 -8.11 5.06
CA ALA A 5 20.46 -7.56 5.15
C ALA A 5 20.53 -6.32 6.06
N LEU A 6 19.45 -5.53 6.15
CA LEU A 6 19.35 -4.42 7.11
C LEU A 6 19.20 -4.96 8.54
N CYS A 7 18.39 -5.99 8.75
CA CYS A 7 18.24 -6.65 10.05
C CYS A 7 19.57 -7.21 10.55
N ALA A 8 20.34 -7.88 9.68
CA ALA A 8 21.67 -8.40 9.99
C ALA A 8 22.68 -7.31 10.39
N ARG A 9 22.45 -6.05 9.98
CA ARG A 9 23.25 -4.88 10.39
C ARG A 9 22.78 -4.27 11.71
N ARG A 10 21.82 -4.89 12.40
CA ARG A 10 21.25 -4.45 13.67
C ARG A 10 20.72 -3.02 13.63
N VAL A 11 19.93 -2.71 12.61
CA VAL A 11 19.12 -1.48 12.62
C VAL A 11 18.13 -1.50 13.79
N ASP A 12 17.83 -0.33 14.36
CA ASP A 12 16.86 -0.21 15.45
C ASP A 12 15.41 -0.42 15.00
N GLY A 13 15.14 -0.24 13.70
CA GLY A 13 13.82 -0.43 13.12
C GLY A 13 13.78 -0.34 11.60
N LEU A 14 12.61 -0.64 11.05
CA LEU A 14 12.34 -0.71 9.62
C LEU A 14 11.09 0.09 9.27
N ILE A 15 11.21 0.91 8.23
CA ILE A 15 10.06 1.48 7.51
C ILE A 15 10.08 0.89 6.10
N VAL A 16 9.04 0.13 5.77
CA VAL A 16 9.02 -0.69 4.55
C VAL A 16 7.84 -0.28 3.67
N ILE A 17 8.09 -0.03 2.38
CA ILE A 17 7.06 -0.06 1.35
C ILE A 17 7.05 -1.48 0.80
N PRO A 18 6.08 -2.33 1.17
CA PRO A 18 6.13 -3.73 0.79
C PRO A 18 5.94 -3.93 -0.71
N ALA A 19 6.62 -4.95 -1.23
CA ALA A 19 6.43 -5.45 -2.58
C ALA A 19 5.92 -6.88 -2.51
N GLY A 20 4.72 -7.12 -3.05
CA GLY A 20 4.03 -8.41 -2.96
C GLY A 20 3.13 -8.50 -1.73
N ASP A 21 2.58 -9.70 -1.51
CA ASP A 21 1.49 -9.94 -0.56
C ASP A 21 1.90 -10.91 0.57
N ASP A 22 3.12 -11.45 0.55
CA ASP A 22 3.62 -12.38 1.57
C ASP A 22 4.89 -11.86 2.21
N HIS A 23 4.79 -11.54 3.50
CA HIS A 23 5.85 -10.91 4.28
C HIS A 23 6.31 -11.79 5.45
N ARG A 24 5.93 -13.07 5.49
CA ARG A 24 6.32 -14.01 6.56
C ARG A 24 7.83 -14.12 6.74
N TYR A 25 8.61 -13.80 5.71
CA TYR A 25 10.07 -13.76 5.82
C TYR A 25 10.60 -12.74 6.83
N LEU A 26 9.82 -11.74 7.26
CA LEU A 26 10.18 -10.78 8.31
C LEU A 26 9.69 -11.18 9.70
N GLU A 27 8.85 -12.21 9.81
CA GLU A 27 8.27 -12.62 11.09
C GLU A 27 9.32 -12.95 12.17
N PRO A 28 10.45 -13.64 11.85
CA PRO A 28 11.50 -13.88 12.85
C PRO A 28 12.14 -12.60 13.39
N GLU A 29 12.36 -11.61 12.52
CA GLU A 29 13.01 -10.34 12.85
C GLU A 29 12.09 -9.43 13.68
N ILE A 30 10.80 -9.40 13.33
CA ILE A 30 9.76 -8.71 14.10
C ILE A 30 9.65 -9.34 15.50
N LYS A 31 9.63 -10.67 15.60
CA LYS A 31 9.61 -11.40 16.89
C LYS A 31 10.89 -11.20 17.70
N ALA A 32 12.02 -10.97 17.05
CA ALA A 32 13.29 -10.64 17.69
C ALA A 32 13.34 -9.20 18.23
N GLY A 33 12.31 -8.38 17.97
CA GLY A 33 12.14 -7.05 18.55
C GLY A 33 12.48 -5.90 17.60
N ILE A 34 12.69 -6.15 16.31
CA ILE A 34 12.90 -5.07 15.33
C ILE A 34 11.57 -4.33 15.10
N ALA A 35 11.51 -3.08 15.54
CA ALA A 35 10.35 -2.22 15.33
C ALA A 35 10.09 -2.03 13.83
N THR A 36 8.91 -2.41 13.35
CA THR A 36 8.62 -2.44 11.91
C THR A 36 7.29 -1.77 11.62
N VAL A 37 7.30 -0.83 10.68
CA VAL A 37 6.10 -0.14 10.18
C VAL A 37 6.05 -0.26 8.66
N PHE A 38 4.88 -0.62 8.12
CA PHE A 38 4.64 -0.67 6.69
C PHE A 38 3.94 0.59 6.20
N VAL A 39 4.27 1.06 5.00
CA VAL A 39 3.70 2.28 4.42
C VAL A 39 3.27 2.07 2.97
N ASP A 40 2.29 2.85 2.52
CA ASP A 40 1.68 2.83 1.16
C ASP A 40 0.86 1.58 0.82
N ARG A 41 1.30 0.39 1.25
CA ARG A 41 0.70 -0.90 0.92
C ARG A 41 0.55 -1.77 2.16
N PRO A 42 -0.51 -2.60 2.23
CA PRO A 42 -0.82 -3.39 3.40
C PRO A 42 0.22 -4.48 3.66
N ALA A 43 0.35 -4.86 4.93
CA ALA A 43 1.07 -6.03 5.35
C ALA A 43 0.35 -7.30 4.93
N GLY A 44 1.13 -8.35 4.70
CA GLY A 44 0.64 -9.63 4.25
C GLY A 44 1.20 -10.73 5.14
N HIS A 45 0.30 -11.45 5.82
CA HIS A 45 0.63 -12.57 6.71
C HIS A 45 1.57 -12.24 7.89
N VAL A 46 1.73 -10.97 8.24
CA VAL A 46 2.44 -10.49 9.42
C VAL A 46 1.63 -9.38 10.10
N ASP A 47 1.75 -9.29 11.42
CA ASP A 47 1.09 -8.26 12.23
C ASP A 47 2.08 -7.14 12.52
N VAL A 48 1.90 -6.01 11.82
CA VAL A 48 2.74 -4.81 11.93
C VAL A 48 1.87 -3.57 11.77
N ASP A 49 2.30 -2.47 12.38
CA ASP A 49 1.64 -1.18 12.18
C ASP A 49 1.76 -0.74 10.72
N MET A 50 0.70 -0.08 10.23
CA MET A 50 0.61 0.36 8.84
C MET A 50 0.15 1.81 8.73
N VAL A 51 0.80 2.58 7.87
CA VAL A 51 0.38 3.92 7.47
C VAL A 51 -0.01 3.90 6.01
N LEU A 52 -1.32 3.95 5.74
CA LEU A 52 -1.89 3.84 4.40
C LEU A 52 -2.62 5.12 4.01
N SER A 53 -2.59 5.45 2.72
CA SER A 53 -3.48 6.46 2.15
C SER A 53 -4.82 5.83 1.78
N ASP A 54 -5.93 6.54 1.98
CA ASP A 54 -7.24 6.13 1.44
C ASP A 54 -7.29 6.33 -0.09
N SER A 55 -6.68 5.38 -0.80
CA SER A 55 -6.59 5.38 -2.25
C SER A 55 -7.96 5.20 -2.92
N PHE A 56 -8.88 4.49 -2.28
CA PHE A 56 -10.24 4.29 -2.76
C PHE A 56 -11.05 5.60 -2.66
N GLY A 57 -11.11 6.16 -1.45
CA GLY A 57 -11.82 7.40 -1.19
C GLY A 57 -11.29 8.55 -2.02
N GLY A 58 -9.97 8.73 -2.06
CA GLY A 58 -9.34 9.80 -2.86
C GLY A 58 -9.62 9.69 -4.36
N ALA A 59 -9.61 8.47 -4.92
CA ALA A 59 -9.96 8.28 -6.34
C ALA A 59 -11.44 8.55 -6.61
N ARG A 60 -12.33 8.08 -5.73
CA ARG A 60 -13.77 8.34 -5.84
C ARG A 60 -14.08 9.84 -5.78
N GLU A 61 -13.49 10.54 -4.82
CA GLU A 61 -13.66 11.99 -4.68
C GLU A 61 -13.13 12.76 -5.89
N GLY A 62 -11.97 12.36 -6.43
CA GLY A 62 -11.41 12.97 -7.64
C GLY A 62 -12.32 12.81 -8.86
N VAL A 63 -12.90 11.64 -9.08
CA VAL A 63 -13.84 11.42 -10.19
C VAL A 63 -15.17 12.13 -9.97
N ALA A 64 -15.70 12.10 -8.74
CA ALA A 64 -16.91 12.84 -8.37
C ALA A 64 -16.75 14.35 -8.62
N HIS A 65 -15.57 14.91 -8.34
CA HIS A 65 -15.25 16.29 -8.68
C HIS A 65 -15.36 16.56 -10.19
N LEU A 66 -14.81 15.70 -11.05
CA LEU A 66 -14.94 15.85 -12.50
C LEU A 66 -16.40 15.75 -12.98
N ILE A 67 -17.16 14.80 -12.43
CA ILE A 67 -18.60 14.64 -12.74
C ILE A 67 -19.37 15.91 -12.36
N ALA A 68 -19.09 16.48 -11.19
CA ALA A 68 -19.72 17.72 -10.72
C ALA A 68 -19.44 18.91 -11.66
N HIS A 69 -18.33 18.89 -12.40
CA HIS A 69 -17.99 19.89 -13.43
C HIS A 69 -18.53 19.55 -14.82
N GLY A 70 -19.39 18.52 -14.94
CA GLY A 70 -20.08 18.17 -16.19
C GLY A 70 -19.32 17.20 -17.09
N HIS A 71 -18.17 16.68 -16.67
CA HIS A 71 -17.45 15.65 -17.43
C HIS A 71 -18.22 14.33 -17.42
N ARG A 72 -18.40 13.72 -18.61
CA ARG A 72 -19.15 12.46 -18.78
C ARG A 72 -18.32 11.30 -19.35
N ARG A 73 -17.20 11.60 -19.99
CA ARG A 73 -16.29 10.61 -20.61
C ARG A 73 -14.94 10.70 -19.93
N ILE A 74 -14.85 10.14 -18.73
CA ILE A 74 -13.64 10.13 -17.91
C ILE A 74 -12.91 8.82 -18.19
N GLY A 75 -11.62 8.89 -18.47
CA GLY A 75 -10.77 7.72 -18.64
C GLY A 75 -9.90 7.48 -17.40
N PHE A 76 -9.62 6.22 -17.09
CA PHE A 76 -8.68 5.84 -16.03
C PHE A 76 -7.45 5.18 -16.64
N ILE A 77 -6.27 5.72 -16.35
CA ILE A 77 -4.98 5.12 -16.70
C ILE A 77 -4.33 4.70 -15.38
N GLY A 78 -4.32 3.39 -15.12
CA GLY A 78 -3.80 2.80 -13.90
C GLY A 78 -2.48 2.05 -14.09
N ASP A 79 -1.98 1.51 -12.99
CA ASP A 79 -0.82 0.61 -12.95
C ASP A 79 -1.28 -0.86 -12.85
N GLN A 80 -0.35 -1.79 -12.62
CA GLN A 80 -0.61 -3.23 -12.53
C GLN A 80 -1.68 -3.56 -11.46
N PRO A 81 -2.74 -4.32 -11.78
CA PRO A 81 -3.84 -4.67 -10.85
C PRO A 81 -3.46 -5.50 -9.61
N ARG A 82 -2.20 -5.92 -9.54
CA ARG A 82 -1.61 -6.63 -8.40
C ARG A 82 -1.04 -5.67 -7.35
N ILE A 83 -0.95 -4.38 -7.67
CA ILE A 83 -0.53 -3.35 -6.72
C ILE A 83 -1.78 -2.87 -5.97
N HIS A 84 -1.79 -3.01 -4.65
CA HIS A 84 -2.94 -2.64 -3.80
C HIS A 84 -3.48 -1.23 -4.11
N THR A 85 -2.62 -0.21 -4.17
CA THR A 85 -3.04 1.17 -4.44
C THR A 85 -3.62 1.35 -5.83
N ALA A 86 -3.14 0.62 -6.84
CA ALA A 86 -3.71 0.63 -8.19
C ALA A 86 -5.13 0.05 -8.19
N THR A 87 -5.33 -1.06 -7.48
CA THR A 87 -6.64 -1.71 -7.33
C THR A 87 -7.61 -0.82 -6.56
N GLU A 88 -7.21 -0.23 -5.45
CA GLU A 88 -8.08 0.68 -4.68
C GLU A 88 -8.47 1.92 -5.49
N ARG A 89 -7.53 2.52 -6.23
CA ARG A 89 -7.83 3.67 -7.10
C ARG A 89 -8.79 3.29 -8.23
N LEU A 90 -8.62 2.12 -8.84
CA LEU A 90 -9.54 1.63 -9.86
C LEU A 90 -10.94 1.37 -9.28
N ARG A 91 -11.02 0.79 -8.08
CA ARG A 91 -12.29 0.61 -7.35
C ARG A 91 -12.95 1.95 -7.06
N GLY A 92 -12.19 2.95 -6.59
CA GLY A 92 -12.69 4.29 -6.32
C GLY A 92 -13.19 4.99 -7.58
N TYR A 93 -12.45 4.87 -8.69
CA TYR A 93 -12.86 5.37 -10.00
C TYR A 93 -14.21 4.80 -10.46
N HIS A 94 -14.44 3.49 -10.29
CA HIS A 94 -15.70 2.86 -10.65
C HIS A 94 -16.87 3.17 -9.71
N ALA A 95 -16.60 3.64 -8.50
CA ALA A 95 -17.60 3.90 -7.46
C ALA A 95 -18.11 5.35 -7.42
N ALA A 96 -17.57 6.23 -8.27
CA ALA A 96 -17.98 7.64 -8.40
C ALA A 96 -19.10 7.80 -9.43
#